data_AF-A0A1H1WNI9-F1
#
_entry.id   AF-A0A1H1WNI9-F1
#
_cell.length_a   1.000
_cell.length_b   1.000
_cell.length_c   1.000
_cell.angle_alpha   90.00
_cell.angle_beta   90.00
_cell.angle_gamma   90.00
#
_symmetry.space_group_name_H-M   'P 1'
#
loop_
_entity.id
_entity.type
_entity.pdbx_description
1 polymer ?
#
loop_
_entity_poly.entity_id
_entity_poly.type
_entity_poly.pdbx_seq_one_letter_code
_entity_poly.pdbx_strand_id
1 'polypeptide(L)'
;MPVVVTLPPGWRSEDVFILKSGSEPRIGIDFFDVANIYVDGCQWKLLDPPPGDAVEDLVAAYGHLPGSAAARDVSVDGFRGQRVRYRVPAYNPKDCREGKYGLLQEDHLVGVGEAPSLWAQSPNRHNEAWILDVEGTRLVILAGYPPSISAQDRADIETIIGSVEIG
;
A
#
# COMPACT_ATOMS: atom_id res chain seq x y z
N MET A 1 -14.46 9.74 0.74
CA MET A 1 -15.00 8.48 0.22
C MET A 1 -15.04 7.47 1.35
N PRO A 2 -16.22 7.21 1.95
CA PRO A 2 -16.38 6.12 2.93
C PRO A 2 -16.09 4.75 2.31
N VAL A 3 -15.50 3.86 3.11
CA VAL A 3 -15.24 2.47 2.77
C VAL A 3 -15.74 1.58 3.90
N VAL A 4 -16.47 0.53 3.57
CA VAL A 4 -16.95 -0.50 4.50
C VAL A 4 -16.35 -1.85 4.10
N VAL A 5 -16.03 -2.69 5.08
CA VAL A 5 -15.46 -4.03 4.87
C VAL A 5 -15.99 -5.03 5.89
N THR A 6 -15.94 -6.31 5.55
CA THR A 6 -16.13 -7.41 6.49
C THR A 6 -14.78 -7.94 6.97
N LEU A 7 -14.59 -8.02 8.30
CA LEU A 7 -13.34 -8.49 8.90
C LEU A 7 -13.43 -9.97 9.30
N PRO A 8 -12.56 -10.85 8.78
CA PRO A 8 -12.44 -12.22 9.25
C PRO A 8 -12.02 -12.29 10.73
N PRO A 9 -12.24 -13.42 11.42
CA PRO A 9 -11.78 -13.60 12.79
C PRO A 9 -10.29 -13.30 12.96
N GLY A 10 -9.96 -12.56 14.02
CA GLY A 10 -8.60 -12.13 14.33
C GLY A 10 -8.14 -10.89 13.57
N TRP A 11 -8.98 -10.27 12.74
CA TRP A 11 -8.76 -8.96 12.17
C TRP A 11 -9.55 -7.89 12.92
N ARG A 12 -9.04 -6.67 12.94
CA ARG A 12 -9.67 -5.52 13.58
C ARG A 12 -9.32 -4.23 12.86
N SER A 13 -10.17 -3.23 12.97
CA SER A 13 -9.82 -1.85 12.63
C SER A 13 -9.08 -1.18 13.80
N GLU A 14 -8.19 -0.25 13.48
CA GLU A 14 -7.51 0.66 14.40
C GLU A 14 -7.38 2.01 13.67
N ASP A 15 -8.18 3.00 14.06
CA ASP A 15 -8.34 4.26 13.34
C ASP A 15 -8.63 4.03 11.84
N VAL A 16 -7.70 4.41 10.96
CA VAL A 16 -7.79 4.27 9.50
C VAL A 16 -7.14 2.99 8.96
N PHE A 17 -6.61 2.14 9.85
CA PHE A 17 -5.87 0.92 9.51
C PHE A 17 -6.71 -0.33 9.79
N ILE A 18 -6.53 -1.39 9.00
CA ILE A 18 -7.00 -2.75 9.32
C ILE A 18 -5.79 -3.62 9.63
N LEU A 19 -5.82 -4.35 10.75
CA LEU A 19 -4.67 -5.10 11.25
C LEU A 19 -5.03 -6.53 11.66
N LYS A 20 -4.12 -7.47 11.41
CA LYS A 20 -4.17 -8.82 12.01
C LYS A 20 -3.74 -8.75 13.47
N SER A 21 -4.64 -9.12 14.37
CA SER A 21 -4.41 -9.14 15.82
C SER A 21 -3.31 -10.13 16.19
N GLY A 22 -2.34 -9.68 17.00
CA GLY A 22 -1.25 -10.52 17.51
C GLY A 22 -0.21 -10.94 16.47
N SER A 23 -0.25 -10.38 15.26
CA SER A 23 0.73 -10.68 14.21
C SER A 23 2.01 -9.86 14.40
N GLU A 24 3.16 -10.55 14.47
CA GLU A 24 4.47 -9.93 14.31
C GLU A 24 5.37 -10.77 13.37
N PRO A 25 5.96 -10.17 12.31
CA PRO A 25 5.80 -8.78 11.85
C PRO A 25 4.38 -8.43 11.42
N ARG A 26 3.89 -7.23 11.80
CA ARG A 26 2.53 -6.74 11.51
C ARG A 26 2.04 -7.01 10.08
N ILE A 27 0.80 -7.49 9.95
CA ILE A 27 0.03 -7.55 8.70
C ILE A 27 -1.06 -6.47 8.75
N GLY A 28 -1.21 -5.70 7.68
CA GLY A 28 -2.20 -4.63 7.64
C GLY A 28 -2.69 -4.27 6.24
N ILE A 29 -3.82 -3.55 6.19
CA ILE A 29 -4.47 -3.02 5.00
C ILE A 29 -4.89 -1.58 5.27
N ASP A 30 -4.55 -0.69 4.35
CA ASP A 30 -4.78 0.76 4.45
C ASP A 30 -5.52 1.29 3.23
N PHE A 31 -6.29 2.36 3.39
CA PHE A 31 -7.11 2.99 2.35
C PHE A 31 -6.81 4.48 2.29
N PHE A 32 -6.31 4.95 1.15
CA PHE A 32 -5.96 6.36 0.92
C PHE A 32 -5.77 6.63 -0.58
N ASP A 33 -5.49 7.88 -0.95
CA ASP A 33 -4.88 8.19 -2.24
C ASP A 33 -3.38 8.50 -2.06
N VAL A 34 -2.59 8.19 -3.08
CA VAL A 34 -1.13 8.33 -3.10
C VAL A 34 -0.77 9.43 -4.08
N ALA A 35 -0.19 10.52 -3.59
CA ALA A 35 0.35 11.57 -4.47
C ALA A 35 1.69 11.15 -5.09
N ASN A 36 2.55 10.48 -4.33
CA ASN A 36 3.88 10.10 -4.81
C ASN A 36 4.45 8.89 -4.05
N ILE A 37 5.44 8.23 -4.65
CA ILE A 37 6.16 7.09 -4.08
C ILE A 37 7.64 7.44 -3.90
N TYR A 38 8.29 6.80 -2.93
CA TYR A 38 9.73 6.95 -2.73
C TYR A 38 10.51 5.94 -3.58
N VAL A 39 11.25 6.44 -4.58
CA VAL A 39 12.17 5.62 -5.40
C VAL A 39 13.43 5.20 -4.64
N ASP A 40 13.81 6.01 -3.65
CA ASP A 40 14.75 5.63 -2.60
C ASP A 40 14.10 5.93 -1.24
N GLY A 41 13.44 4.91 -0.69
CA GLY A 41 12.79 5.01 0.61
C GLY A 41 13.76 5.14 1.78
N CYS A 42 15.06 4.84 1.61
CA CYS A 42 16.05 4.97 2.68
C CYS A 42 16.52 6.42 2.83
N GLN A 43 16.60 7.15 1.71
CA GLN A 43 16.96 8.58 1.66
C GLN A 43 15.76 9.52 1.55
N TRP A 44 14.53 8.97 1.50
CA TRP A 44 13.28 9.69 1.29
C TRP A 44 13.31 10.53 0.00
N LYS A 45 13.80 9.92 -1.08
CA LYS A 45 13.75 10.52 -2.42
C LYS A 45 12.46 10.11 -3.14
N LEU A 46 11.61 11.08 -3.42
CA LEU A 46 10.39 10.92 -4.20
C LEU A 46 10.68 10.69 -5.69
N LEU A 47 9.71 10.11 -6.40
CA LEU A 47 9.71 10.08 -7.86
C LEU A 47 9.57 11.52 -8.40
N ASP A 48 10.36 11.84 -9.43
CA ASP A 48 10.36 13.13 -10.10
C ASP A 48 10.40 12.93 -11.64
N PRO A 49 9.35 13.33 -12.38
CA PRO A 49 8.12 13.97 -11.89
C PRO A 49 7.24 13.01 -11.05
N PRO A 50 6.35 13.52 -10.18
CA PRO A 50 5.35 12.69 -9.51
C PRO A 50 4.44 11.97 -10.54
N PRO A 51 3.84 10.82 -10.17
CA PRO A 51 2.83 10.19 -11.02
C PRO A 51 1.63 11.12 -11.20
N GLY A 52 0.98 11.06 -12.37
CA GLY A 52 -0.29 11.74 -12.58
C GLY A 52 -1.43 11.11 -11.79
N ASP A 53 -2.62 11.70 -11.88
CA ASP A 53 -3.81 11.30 -11.12
C ASP A 53 -4.44 9.98 -11.64
N ALA A 54 -4.12 9.59 -12.87
CA ALA A 54 -4.66 8.37 -13.46
C ALA A 54 -4.16 7.11 -12.73
N VAL A 55 -4.96 6.03 -12.79
CA VAL A 55 -4.59 4.72 -12.22
C VAL A 55 -3.30 4.22 -12.87
N GLU A 56 -3.20 4.31 -14.20
CA GLU A 56 -2.10 3.80 -14.99
C GLU A 56 -0.77 4.49 -14.66
N ASP A 57 -0.81 5.79 -14.35
CA ASP A 57 0.38 6.56 -14.00
C ASP A 57 1.00 6.08 -12.68
N LEU A 58 0.16 5.85 -11.66
CA LEU A 58 0.64 5.32 -10.39
C LEU A 58 1.05 3.84 -10.50
N VAL A 59 0.34 3.05 -11.29
CA VAL A 59 0.72 1.65 -11.59
C VAL A 59 2.10 1.59 -12.25
N ALA A 60 2.35 2.46 -13.25
CA ALA A 60 3.64 2.57 -13.91
C ALA A 60 4.74 2.94 -12.91
N ALA A 61 4.48 3.90 -12.02
CA ALA A 61 5.40 4.29 -10.96
C ALA A 61 5.77 3.10 -10.05
N TYR A 62 4.79 2.32 -9.56
CA TYR A 62 5.05 1.11 -8.77
C TYR A 62 5.81 0.04 -9.57
N GLY A 63 5.60 -0.05 -10.89
CA GLY A 63 6.29 -0.97 -11.77
C GLY A 63 7.81 -0.78 -11.80
N HIS A 64 8.31 0.41 -11.43
CA HIS A 64 9.75 0.70 -11.34
C HIS A 64 10.37 0.34 -9.99
N LEU A 65 9.57 -0.01 -8.97
CA LEU A 65 10.10 -0.36 -7.67
C LEU A 65 10.78 -1.74 -7.66
N PRO A 66 11.74 -1.97 -6.74
CA PRO A 66 12.39 -3.27 -6.60
C PRO A 66 11.41 -4.42 -6.35
N GLY A 67 11.62 -5.52 -7.06
CA GLY A 67 10.84 -6.73 -6.88
C GLY A 67 9.39 -6.62 -7.32
N SER A 68 9.04 -5.58 -8.09
CA SER A 68 7.72 -5.40 -8.69
C SER A 68 7.39 -6.50 -9.69
N ALA A 69 6.14 -6.96 -9.63
CA ALA A 69 5.57 -7.89 -10.60
C ALA A 69 4.70 -7.12 -11.61
N ALA A 70 4.45 -7.73 -12.76
CA ALA A 70 3.51 -7.19 -13.74
C ALA A 70 2.14 -6.95 -13.09
N ALA A 71 1.57 -5.77 -13.35
CA ALA A 71 0.24 -5.39 -12.90
C ALA A 71 -0.82 -6.34 -13.47
N ARG A 72 -1.94 -6.44 -12.77
CA ARG A 72 -3.10 -7.24 -13.21
C ARG A 72 -4.36 -6.42 -13.06
N ASP A 73 -5.23 -6.49 -14.05
CA ASP A 73 -6.53 -5.86 -13.96
C ASP A 73 -7.36 -6.50 -12.85
N VAL A 74 -8.08 -5.65 -12.11
CA VAL A 74 -8.96 -6.04 -11.01
C VAL A 74 -10.24 -5.21 -11.05
N SER A 75 -11.26 -5.72 -10.38
CA SER A 75 -12.42 -4.93 -10.02
C SER A 75 -12.74 -5.15 -8.55
N VAL A 76 -13.03 -4.07 -7.84
CA VAL A 76 -13.40 -4.05 -6.42
C VAL A 76 -14.64 -3.18 -6.31
N ASP A 77 -15.72 -3.74 -5.76
CA ASP A 77 -17.04 -3.11 -5.70
C ASP A 77 -17.55 -2.56 -7.06
N GLY A 78 -17.20 -3.23 -8.17
CA GLY A 78 -17.58 -2.81 -9.52
C GLY A 78 -16.69 -1.72 -10.13
N PHE A 79 -15.85 -1.05 -9.34
CA PHE A 79 -14.85 -0.11 -9.84
C PHE A 79 -13.68 -0.86 -10.47
N ARG A 80 -13.11 -0.29 -11.54
CA ARG A 80 -12.00 -0.91 -12.27
C ARG A 80 -10.67 -0.35 -11.76
N GLY A 81 -9.64 -1.17 -11.85
CA GLY A 81 -8.31 -0.74 -11.51
C GLY A 81 -7.27 -1.81 -11.79
N GLN A 82 -6.11 -1.63 -11.19
CA GLN A 82 -5.01 -2.58 -11.33
C GLN A 82 -4.39 -2.91 -9.98
N ARG A 83 -3.93 -4.15 -9.87
CA ARG A 83 -3.20 -4.67 -8.73
C ARG A 83 -1.73 -4.80 -9.06
N VAL A 84 -0.88 -4.18 -8.25
CA VAL A 84 0.58 -4.29 -8.34
C VAL A 84 1.11 -4.93 -7.08
N ARG A 85 2.12 -5.79 -7.23
CA ARG A 85 2.90 -6.33 -6.12
C ARG A 85 4.31 -5.80 -6.20
N TYR A 86 4.85 -5.39 -5.07
CA TYR A 86 6.23 -4.94 -4.96
C TYR A 86 6.83 -5.35 -3.61
N ARG A 87 8.13 -5.18 -3.46
CA ARG A 87 8.84 -5.56 -2.23
C ARG A 87 9.65 -4.38 -1.72
N VAL A 88 9.60 -4.18 -0.40
CA VAL A 88 10.61 -3.36 0.27
C VAL A 88 11.95 -4.08 0.09
N PRO A 89 13.01 -3.40 -0.36
CA PRO A 89 14.31 -4.04 -0.50
C PRO A 89 14.84 -4.54 0.85
N ALA A 90 15.84 -5.42 0.81
CA ALA A 90 16.68 -5.62 1.98
C ALA A 90 17.41 -4.30 2.25
N TYR A 91 17.23 -3.73 3.44
CA TYR A 91 17.93 -2.52 3.87
C TYR A 91 18.40 -2.69 5.30
N ASN A 92 19.46 -1.96 5.64
CA ASN A 92 19.95 -1.83 6.99
C ASN A 92 19.47 -0.48 7.55
N PRO A 93 18.69 -0.46 8.65
CA PRO A 93 18.18 0.78 9.22
C PRO A 93 19.27 1.82 9.49
N LYS A 94 20.49 1.41 9.84
CA LYS A 94 21.59 2.34 10.13
C LYS A 94 22.02 3.20 8.94
N ASP A 95 21.71 2.74 7.73
CA ASP A 95 22.07 3.43 6.49
C ASP A 95 20.93 4.35 6.00
N CYS A 96 19.78 4.31 6.67
CA CYS A 96 18.60 5.10 6.30
C CYS A 96 18.44 6.35 7.16
N ARG A 97 17.88 7.38 6.53
CA ARG A 97 17.46 8.61 7.22
C ARG A 97 16.54 8.23 8.38
N GLU A 98 16.94 8.65 9.57
CA GLU A 98 16.24 8.38 10.84
C GLU A 98 15.97 6.90 11.14
N GLY A 99 16.71 5.97 10.53
CA GLY A 99 16.46 4.54 10.73
C GLY A 99 15.21 4.01 10.04
N LYS A 100 14.57 4.79 9.16
CA LYS A 100 13.26 4.47 8.59
C LYS A 100 13.28 4.43 7.07
N TYR A 101 12.50 3.50 6.52
CA TYR A 101 12.31 3.37 5.08
C TYR A 101 10.91 3.86 4.70
N GLY A 102 10.83 4.94 3.93
CA GLY A 102 9.59 5.51 3.42
C GLY A 102 9.01 4.73 2.24
N LEU A 103 7.69 4.62 2.17
CA LEU A 103 6.98 3.93 1.08
C LEU A 103 6.33 4.91 0.12
N LEU A 104 5.55 5.85 0.66
CA LEU A 104 4.75 6.77 -0.13
C LEU A 104 4.43 8.06 0.63
N GLN A 105 3.95 9.05 -0.13
CA GLN A 105 3.28 10.24 0.35
C GLN A 105 1.79 10.14 -0.02
N GLU A 106 0.93 10.26 0.99
CA GLU A 106 -0.51 10.33 0.79
C GLU A 106 -0.89 11.71 0.24
N ASP A 107 -1.90 11.74 -0.64
CA ASP A 107 -2.32 12.95 -1.34
C ASP A 107 -2.70 14.10 -0.39
N HIS A 108 -3.50 13.78 0.64
CA HIS A 108 -3.96 14.76 1.62
C HIS A 108 -2.84 15.31 2.54
N LEU A 109 -1.62 14.76 2.48
CA LEU A 109 -0.44 15.16 3.26
C LEU A 109 0.65 15.82 2.41
N VAL A 110 0.37 16.12 1.13
CA VAL A 110 1.32 16.85 0.28
C VAL A 110 1.65 18.21 0.89
N GLY A 111 2.94 18.52 1.00
CA GLY A 111 3.44 19.76 1.60
C GLY A 111 3.44 19.78 3.13
N VAL A 112 2.99 18.72 3.79
CA VAL A 112 3.00 18.60 5.25
C VAL A 112 4.27 17.87 5.72
N GLY A 113 5.34 18.64 5.91
CA GLY A 113 6.64 18.12 6.36
C GLY A 113 7.38 17.28 5.32
N GLU A 114 8.55 16.78 5.70
CA GLU A 114 9.43 15.99 4.81
C GLU A 114 9.30 14.47 5.02
N ALA A 115 8.60 14.06 6.07
CA ALA A 115 8.52 12.66 6.45
C ALA A 115 7.53 11.89 5.56
N PRO A 116 7.88 10.68 5.10
CA PRO A 116 6.94 9.76 4.48
C PRO A 116 5.64 9.60 5.28
N SER A 117 4.51 9.54 4.57
CA SER A 117 3.20 9.25 5.16
C SER A 117 3.14 7.82 5.68
N LEU A 118 3.76 6.88 4.96
CA LEU A 118 3.80 5.47 5.35
C LEU A 118 5.22 4.89 5.34
N TRP A 119 5.49 4.04 6.33
CA TRP A 119 6.80 3.44 6.57
C TRP A 119 6.80 1.94 6.33
N ALA A 120 7.94 1.41 5.88
CA ALA A 120 8.15 -0.04 5.89
C ALA A 120 8.24 -0.54 7.33
N GLN A 121 7.43 -1.53 7.66
CA GLN A 121 7.47 -2.20 8.96
C GLN A 121 8.69 -3.13 9.14
N SER A 122 9.25 -3.61 8.03
CA SER A 122 10.45 -4.46 8.02
C SER A 122 11.12 -4.48 6.64
N PRO A 123 12.43 -4.78 6.56
CA PRO A 123 13.07 -5.15 5.30
C PRO A 123 12.40 -6.36 4.65
N ASN A 124 12.51 -6.48 3.32
CA ASN A 124 11.94 -7.58 2.52
C ASN A 124 10.41 -7.72 2.57
N ARG A 125 9.70 -6.81 3.24
CA ARG A 125 8.23 -6.83 3.34
C ARG A 125 7.59 -6.86 1.96
N HIS A 126 6.55 -7.66 1.82
CA HIS A 126 5.75 -7.71 0.61
C HIS A 126 4.61 -6.72 0.73
N ASN A 127 4.36 -5.99 -0.35
CA ASN A 127 3.24 -5.08 -0.46
C ASN A 127 2.44 -5.38 -1.72
N GLU A 128 1.14 -5.21 -1.61
CA GLU A 128 0.20 -5.32 -2.72
C GLU A 128 -0.70 -4.08 -2.69
N ALA A 129 -0.76 -3.36 -3.81
CA ALA A 129 -1.61 -2.18 -3.99
C ALA A 129 -2.70 -2.50 -5.01
N TRP A 130 -3.96 -2.30 -4.63
CA TRP A 130 -5.09 -2.22 -5.55
C TRP A 130 -5.36 -0.75 -5.80
N ILE A 131 -5.18 -0.30 -7.03
CA ILE A 131 -5.29 1.10 -7.43
C ILE A 131 -6.52 1.20 -8.33
N LEU A 132 -7.57 1.84 -7.82
CA LEU A 132 -8.91 1.88 -8.40
C LEU A 132 -9.25 3.28 -8.88
N ASP A 133 -9.99 3.37 -9.99
CA ASP A 133 -10.69 4.57 -10.41
C ASP A 133 -12.13 4.52 -9.87
N VAL A 134 -12.42 5.37 -8.89
CA VAL A 134 -13.75 5.55 -8.31
C VAL A 134 -14.31 6.89 -8.79
N GLU A 135 -15.05 6.83 -9.90
CA GLU A 135 -15.73 7.99 -10.49
C GLU A 135 -14.80 9.19 -10.78
N GLY A 136 -13.57 8.91 -11.23
CA GLY A 136 -12.54 9.91 -11.49
C GLY A 136 -11.66 10.27 -10.28
N THR A 137 -11.90 9.64 -9.12
CA THR A 137 -11.07 9.76 -7.92
C THR A 137 -10.30 8.46 -7.69
N ARG A 138 -8.98 8.55 -7.47
CA ARG A 138 -8.16 7.37 -7.22
C ARG A 138 -8.32 6.90 -5.78
N LEU A 139 -8.57 5.59 -5.61
CA LEU A 139 -8.47 4.90 -4.32
C LEU A 139 -7.34 3.88 -4.39
N VAL A 140 -6.42 3.95 -3.44
CA VAL A 140 -5.40 2.92 -3.21
C VAL A 140 -5.78 2.13 -1.97
N ILE A 141 -5.89 0.82 -2.13
CA ILE A 141 -5.93 -0.13 -1.02
C ILE A 141 -4.56 -0.78 -0.96
N LEU A 142 -3.81 -0.56 0.12
CA LEU A 142 -2.46 -1.10 0.28
C LEU A 142 -2.44 -2.17 1.36
N ALA A 143 -2.14 -3.41 1.00
CA ALA A 143 -1.84 -4.47 1.96
C ALA A 143 -0.33 -4.65 2.11
N GLY A 144 0.14 -4.78 3.35
CA GLY A 144 1.53 -5.09 3.67
C GLY A 144 1.62 -6.31 4.58
N TYR A 145 2.59 -7.19 4.33
CA TYR A 145 2.78 -8.41 5.12
C TYR A 145 4.21 -8.98 5.02
N PRO A 146 4.67 -9.80 6.00
CA PRO A 146 5.98 -10.42 5.94
C PRO A 146 6.05 -11.50 4.85
N PRO A 147 7.24 -11.83 4.33
CA PRO A 147 7.44 -12.94 3.38
C PRO A 147 6.94 -14.30 3.89
N SER A 148 6.89 -14.46 5.22
CA SER A 148 6.43 -15.67 5.90
C SER A 148 4.92 -15.69 6.19
N ILE A 149 4.13 -14.83 5.54
CA ILE A 149 2.67 -14.81 5.71
C ILE A 149 2.07 -16.21 5.53
N SER A 150 1.11 -16.57 6.38
CA SER A 150 0.41 -17.85 6.27
C SER A 150 -0.54 -17.87 5.06
N ALA A 151 -0.87 -19.06 4.55
CA ALA A 151 -1.87 -19.17 3.50
C ALA A 151 -3.25 -18.64 3.93
N GLN A 152 -3.60 -18.81 5.21
CA GLN A 152 -4.85 -18.30 5.76
C GLN A 152 -4.88 -16.78 5.83
N ASP A 153 -3.84 -16.13 6.37
CA ASP A 153 -3.82 -14.66 6.44
C ASP A 153 -3.80 -14.04 5.05
N ARG A 154 -3.14 -14.71 4.08
CA ARG A 154 -3.19 -14.28 2.69
C ARG A 154 -4.59 -14.40 2.08
N ALA A 155 -5.33 -15.47 2.40
CA ALA A 155 -6.71 -15.63 1.98
C ALA A 155 -7.67 -14.64 2.69
N ASP A 156 -7.39 -14.31 3.95
CA ASP A 156 -8.14 -13.31 4.71
C ASP A 156 -8.01 -11.93 4.06
N ILE A 157 -6.81 -11.53 3.59
CA ILE A 157 -6.63 -10.28 2.84
C ILE A 157 -7.54 -10.26 1.62
N GLU A 158 -7.55 -11.31 0.79
CA GLU A 158 -8.42 -11.36 -0.39
C GLU A 158 -9.91 -11.33 0.00
N THR A 159 -10.27 -11.91 1.15
CA THR A 159 -11.65 -11.87 1.67
C THR A 159 -12.05 -10.45 2.07
N ILE A 160 -11.15 -9.72 2.75
CA ILE A 160 -11.37 -8.32 3.13
C ILE A 160 -11.54 -7.47 1.87
N ILE A 161 -10.61 -7.56 0.92
CA ILE A 161 -10.68 -6.80 -0.35
C ILE A 161 -11.94 -7.15 -1.14
N GLY A 162 -12.33 -8.43 -1.19
CA GLY A 162 -13.56 -8.88 -1.85
C GLY A 162 -14.86 -8.45 -1.16
N SER A 163 -14.78 -7.93 0.06
CA SER A 163 -15.92 -7.41 0.84
C SER A 163 -15.98 -5.89 0.90
N VAL A 164 -15.05 -5.21 0.21
CA VAL A 164 -15.01 -3.75 0.15
C VAL A 164 -16.29 -3.24 -0.52
N GLU A 165 -16.95 -2.29 0.15
CA GLU A 165 -18.05 -1.48 -0.36
C GLU A 165 -17.62 -0.01 -0.30
N ILE A 166 -17.75 0.71 -1.42
CA ILE A 166 -17.29 2.09 -1.61
C ILE A 166 -18.51 2.98 -1.86
N GLY A 167 -18.64 4.07 -1.10
CA GLY A 167 -19.77 5.00 -1.21
C GLY A 167 -19.39 6.48 -1.11
#